data_AF-A0A7R9GZY3-F1
#
_entry.id   AF-A0A7R9GZY3-F1
#
_cell.length_a   1.000
_cell.length_b   1.000
_cell.length_c   1.000
_cell.angle_alpha   90.00
_cell.angle_beta   90.00
_cell.angle_gamma   90.00
#
_symmetry.space_group_name_H-M   'P 1'
#
loop_
_entity.id
_entity.type
_entity.pdbx_description
1 polymer ?
#
loop_
_entity_poly.entity_id
_entity_poly.type
_entity_poly.pdbx_seq_one_letter_code
_entity_poly.pdbx_strand_id
1 'polypeptide(L)'
;MLLVNRHPQVVRSIANEPFKNNQVFVDTFFLVSGFLLSRLMLVELDKNKRINLFSFFALRYIRLTPPYAVVIAFYATLLPKIGSGPLWDARIGLERDRCVQSWWANIIYVNNYVNTDMLCMFQSWYIAADTQLFLISMFLVYTIWRWPTVGKILLFVVLALSLAIPFVITLISRLDPLLMMFKAELEDISSNAFFKNSYVKTHMRSTPYFLGVLLGYLIHRLQQSDKKVPKKLLKEEVSSLLLYTHRTVYSSPMASLVLTDSSQLTSDGFEKLPEQIMYPYAVPYDLQKHVFGSCHF
;
A
#
# COMPACT_ATOMS: atom_id res chain seq x y z
N MET A 1 -12.45 -13.73 18.05
CA MET A 1 -11.55 -14.49 18.95
C MET A 1 -11.40 -15.99 18.61
N LEU A 2 -12.41 -16.70 18.10
CA LEU A 2 -12.39 -18.18 18.05
C LEU A 2 -11.74 -18.86 16.82
N LEU A 3 -11.32 -18.12 15.80
CA LEU A 3 -10.74 -18.72 14.59
C LEU A 3 -9.22 -18.54 14.44
N VAL A 4 -8.61 -17.66 15.23
CA VAL A 4 -7.14 -17.63 15.43
C VAL A 4 -6.72 -18.80 16.33
N ASN A 5 -7.57 -19.18 17.29
CA ASN A 5 -7.32 -20.29 18.21
C ASN A 5 -7.48 -21.69 17.62
N ARG A 6 -8.14 -21.86 16.46
CA ARG A 6 -8.45 -23.20 15.95
C ARG A 6 -7.30 -23.82 15.14
N HIS A 7 -6.43 -23.04 14.49
CA HIS A 7 -5.24 -23.55 13.77
C HIS A 7 -4.09 -22.52 13.69
N PRO A 8 -3.26 -22.35 14.74
CA PRO A 8 -2.11 -21.44 14.72
C PRO A 8 -1.02 -21.84 13.71
N GLN A 9 -1.06 -23.07 13.19
CA GLN A 9 -0.08 -23.61 12.25
C GLN A 9 -0.24 -23.09 10.81
N VAL A 10 -1.45 -22.70 10.40
CA VAL A 10 -1.70 -22.20 9.03
C VAL A 10 -1.12 -20.79 8.86
N VAL A 11 -1.21 -19.95 9.90
CA VAL A 11 -0.62 -18.61 9.87
C VAL A 11 0.90 -18.67 9.99
N ARG A 12 1.48 -19.68 10.67
CA ARG A 12 2.93 -19.82 10.89
C ARG A 12 3.69 -20.54 9.76
N SER A 13 3.00 -21.07 8.75
CA SER A 13 3.65 -21.75 7.64
C SER A 13 4.48 -20.77 6.79
N ILE A 14 5.74 -21.11 6.53
CA ILE A 14 6.67 -20.34 5.68
C ILE A 14 6.07 -20.08 4.28
N ALA A 15 5.21 -20.98 3.81
CA ALA A 15 4.52 -20.85 2.53
C ALA A 15 3.59 -19.62 2.46
N ASN A 16 3.15 -19.09 3.61
CA ASN A 16 2.21 -17.97 3.69
C ASN A 16 2.90 -16.62 3.94
N GLU A 17 4.23 -16.60 4.12
CA GLU A 17 5.03 -15.37 4.29
C GLU A 17 4.89 -14.37 3.12
N PRO A 18 4.81 -14.78 1.83
CA PRO A 18 4.62 -13.84 0.72
C PRO A 18 3.29 -13.05 0.83
N PHE A 19 2.23 -13.69 1.33
CA PHE A 19 0.93 -13.05 1.50
C PHE A 19 0.92 -12.07 2.68
N LYS A 20 1.75 -12.31 3.71
CA LYS A 20 1.93 -11.38 4.83
C LYS A 20 2.73 -10.13 4.43
N ASN A 21 3.71 -10.27 3.54
CA ASN A 21 4.60 -9.18 3.14
C ASN A 21 4.20 -8.45 1.85
N ASN A 22 2.92 -8.51 1.47
CA ASN A 22 2.36 -7.78 0.32
C ASN A 22 2.74 -6.28 0.31
N GLN A 23 2.88 -5.66 1.48
CA GLN A 23 3.25 -4.25 1.59
C GLN A 23 4.63 -3.95 0.97
N VAL A 24 5.63 -4.82 1.20
CA VAL A 24 7.00 -4.61 0.73
C VAL A 24 7.10 -4.70 -0.79
N PHE A 25 6.31 -5.57 -1.42
CA PHE A 25 6.23 -5.65 -2.88
C PHE A 25 5.73 -4.36 -3.50
N VAL A 26 4.68 -3.77 -2.92
CA VAL A 26 4.13 -2.51 -3.42
C VAL A 26 5.14 -1.37 -3.29
N ASP A 27 5.87 -1.29 -2.18
CA ASP A 27 6.91 -0.26 -2.01
C ASP A 27 8.07 -0.46 -3.00
N THR A 28 8.44 -1.70 -3.29
CA THR A 28 9.44 -2.01 -4.31
C THR A 28 8.99 -1.55 -5.70
N PHE A 29 7.73 -1.79 -6.07
CA PHE A 29 7.19 -1.32 -7.34
C PHE A 29 7.14 0.21 -7.44
N PHE A 30 6.80 0.92 -6.36
CA PHE A 30 6.87 2.38 -6.33
C PHE A 30 8.29 2.89 -6.51
N LEU A 31 9.27 2.27 -5.84
CA LEU A 31 10.69 2.62 -5.97
C LEU A 31 11.17 2.44 -7.41
N VAL A 32 10.89 1.30 -8.03
CA VAL A 32 11.27 1.02 -9.43
C VAL A 32 10.59 2.02 -10.38
N SER A 33 9.32 2.34 -10.14
CA SER A 33 8.55 3.27 -10.98
C SER A 33 9.14 4.69 -10.92
N GLY A 34 9.45 5.20 -9.72
CA GLY A 34 10.10 6.51 -9.54
C GLY A 34 11.50 6.57 -10.13
N PHE A 35 12.29 5.50 -9.98
CA PHE A 35 13.61 5.35 -10.58
C PHE A 35 13.55 5.43 -12.11
N LEU A 36 12.67 4.63 -12.71
CA LEU A 36 12.53 4.55 -14.16
C LEU A 36 12.08 5.89 -14.74
N LEU A 37 11.09 6.54 -14.11
CA LEU A 37 10.61 7.85 -14.50
C LEU A 37 11.74 8.89 -14.52
N SER A 38 12.44 9.02 -13.39
CA SER A 38 13.55 9.97 -13.23
C SER A 38 14.63 9.74 -14.28
N ARG A 39 15.04 8.48 -14.48
CA ARG A 39 16.09 8.16 -15.45
C ARG A 39 15.66 8.45 -16.88
N LEU A 40 14.49 7.98 -17.31
CA LEU A 40 14.00 8.14 -18.69
C LEU A 40 13.81 9.62 -19.03
N MET A 41 13.18 10.39 -18.15
CA MET A 41 13.00 11.81 -18.37
C MET A 41 14.34 12.53 -18.46
N LEU A 42 15.25 12.34 -17.52
CA LEU A 42 16.55 13.03 -17.55
C LEU A 42 17.36 12.71 -18.82
N VAL A 43 17.36 11.46 -19.31
CA VAL A 43 17.99 11.11 -20.60
C VAL A 43 17.36 11.88 -21.76
N GLU A 44 16.04 11.90 -21.80
CA GLU A 44 15.30 12.51 -22.90
C GLU A 44 15.45 14.04 -22.90
N LEU A 45 15.44 14.65 -21.71
CA LEU A 45 15.67 16.08 -21.54
C LEU A 45 17.09 16.49 -21.95
N ASP A 46 18.12 15.67 -21.66
CA ASP A 46 19.48 15.93 -22.11
C ASP A 46 19.65 15.83 -23.63
N LYS A 47 19.01 14.85 -24.25
CA LYS A 47 19.08 14.61 -25.71
C LYS A 47 18.34 15.69 -26.49
N ASN A 48 17.08 15.94 -26.13
CA ASN A 48 16.17 16.75 -26.93
C ASN A 48 16.00 18.18 -26.40
N LYS A 49 16.51 18.49 -25.19
CA LYS A 49 16.44 19.81 -24.50
C LYS A 49 15.03 20.39 -24.31
N ARG A 50 14.00 19.70 -24.79
CA ARG A 50 12.59 20.09 -24.74
C ARG A 50 11.77 18.81 -24.62
N ILE A 51 10.89 18.79 -23.64
CA ILE A 51 9.85 17.78 -23.51
C ILE A 51 8.55 18.50 -23.25
N ASN A 52 7.52 18.14 -24.03
CA ASN A 52 6.16 18.53 -23.70
C ASN A 52 5.66 17.58 -22.60
N LEU A 53 5.60 18.07 -21.36
CA LEU A 53 5.15 17.30 -20.20
C LEU A 53 3.73 16.75 -20.41
N PHE A 54 2.86 17.51 -21.09
CA PHE A 54 1.52 17.06 -21.40
C PHE A 54 1.54 15.87 -22.35
N SER A 55 2.33 15.91 -23.42
CA SER A 55 2.46 14.77 -24.35
C SER A 55 3.04 13.54 -23.66
N PHE A 56 4.02 13.72 -22.77
CA PHE A 56 4.62 12.62 -22.02
C PHE A 56 3.59 11.92 -21.11
N PHE A 57 2.77 12.71 -20.40
CA PHE A 57 1.67 12.18 -19.60
C PHE A 57 0.56 11.57 -20.46
N ALA A 58 0.16 12.22 -21.55
CA ALA A 58 -0.89 11.74 -22.45
C ALA A 58 -0.55 10.38 -23.07
N LEU A 59 0.71 10.18 -23.50
CA LEU A 59 1.20 8.88 -24.00
C LEU A 59 1.08 7.78 -22.94
N ARG A 60 1.38 8.09 -21.68
CA ARG A 60 1.19 7.15 -20.57
C ARG A 60 -0.29 6.86 -20.33
N TYR A 61 -1.12 7.89 -20.32
CA TYR A 61 -2.56 7.76 -20.09
C TYR A 61 -3.23 6.91 -21.17
N ILE A 62 -2.92 7.15 -22.45
CA ILE A 62 -3.45 6.37 -23.58
C ILE A 62 -2.94 4.92 -23.57
N ARG A 63 -1.73 4.67 -23.06
CA ARG A 63 -1.20 3.31 -22.93
C ARG A 63 -1.86 2.52 -21.79
N LEU A 64 -2.15 3.17 -20.66
CA LEU A 64 -2.62 2.52 -19.43
C LEU A 64 -4.14 2.44 -19.31
N THR A 65 -4.85 3.47 -19.77
CA THR A 65 -6.31 3.59 -19.54
C THR A 65 -7.12 2.55 -20.33
N PRO A 66 -6.84 2.25 -21.62
CA PRO A 66 -7.61 1.24 -22.36
C PRO A 66 -7.57 -0.16 -21.73
N PRO A 67 -6.39 -0.75 -21.40
CA PRO A 67 -6.39 -2.05 -20.74
C PRO A 67 -7.04 -1.99 -19.35
N TYR A 68 -6.89 -0.88 -18.62
CA TYR A 68 -7.53 -0.72 -17.32
C TYR A 68 -9.06 -0.66 -17.42
N ALA A 69 -9.60 0.04 -18.42
CA ALA A 69 -11.02 0.10 -18.71
C ALA A 69 -11.60 -1.28 -19.07
N VAL A 70 -10.87 -2.09 -19.85
CA VAL A 70 -11.25 -3.48 -20.16
C VAL A 70 -11.34 -4.32 -18.89
N VAL A 71 -10.37 -4.17 -17.96
CA VAL A 71 -10.41 -4.88 -16.67
C VAL A 71 -11.60 -4.43 -15.82
N ILE A 72 -11.88 -3.13 -15.73
CA ILE A 72 -13.06 -2.63 -15.01
C ILE A 72 -14.35 -3.20 -15.61
N ALA A 73 -14.48 -3.21 -16.94
CA ALA A 73 -15.64 -3.79 -17.62
C ALA A 73 -15.76 -5.30 -17.36
N PHE A 74 -14.65 -6.03 -17.33
CA PHE A 74 -14.61 -7.44 -16.99
C PHE A 74 -15.15 -7.70 -15.57
N TYR A 75 -14.70 -6.93 -14.57
CA TYR A 75 -15.20 -7.01 -13.19
C TYR A 75 -16.69 -6.67 -13.07
N ALA A 76 -17.17 -5.68 -13.84
CA ALA A 76 -18.57 -5.25 -13.80
C ALA A 76 -19.55 -6.21 -14.50
N THR A 77 -19.09 -7.00 -15.48
CA THR A 77 -19.98 -7.75 -16.38
C THR A 77 -19.75 -9.26 -16.41
N LEU A 78 -18.51 -9.69 -16.64
CA LEU A 78 -18.19 -11.09 -16.95
C LEU A 78 -17.77 -11.85 -15.70
N LEU A 79 -17.01 -11.22 -14.81
CA LEU A 79 -16.51 -11.86 -13.58
C LEU A 79 -17.63 -12.49 -12.73
N PRO A 80 -18.78 -11.83 -12.45
CA PRO A 80 -19.85 -12.44 -11.68
C PRO A 80 -20.42 -13.71 -12.32
N LYS A 81 -20.34 -13.85 -13.64
CA LYS A 81 -20.92 -14.98 -14.41
C LYS A 81 -20.01 -16.20 -14.50
N ILE A 82 -18.73 -16.08 -14.13
CA ILE A 82 -17.73 -17.15 -14.27
C ILE A 82 -17.83 -18.17 -13.13
N GLY A 83 -18.18 -17.72 -11.92
CA GLY A 83 -18.29 -18.57 -10.74
C GLY A 83 -19.73 -18.69 -10.23
N SER A 84 -19.96 -19.69 -9.38
CA SER A 84 -21.24 -19.91 -8.71
C SER A 84 -20.99 -20.34 -7.26
N GLY A 85 -21.73 -19.76 -6.31
CA GLY A 85 -21.70 -20.17 -4.91
C GLY A 85 -21.92 -19.00 -3.95
N PRO A 86 -22.36 -19.27 -2.70
CA PRO A 86 -22.74 -18.21 -1.76
C PRO A 86 -21.56 -17.28 -1.39
N LEU A 87 -20.34 -17.81 -1.32
CA LEU A 87 -19.14 -17.01 -1.09
C LEU A 87 -18.73 -16.19 -2.33
N TRP A 88 -19.00 -16.71 -3.53
CA TRP A 88 -18.73 -16.00 -4.78
C TRP A 88 -19.65 -14.80 -4.92
N ASP A 89 -20.96 -15.00 -4.69
CA ASP A 89 -21.96 -13.93 -4.77
C ASP A 89 -21.76 -12.87 -3.70
N ALA A 90 -21.42 -13.27 -2.46
CA ALA A 90 -21.14 -12.32 -1.38
C ALA A 90 -19.93 -11.42 -1.67
N ARG A 91 -18.95 -11.89 -2.45
CA ARG A 91 -17.70 -11.16 -2.72
C ARG A 91 -17.69 -10.48 -4.07
N ILE A 92 -17.88 -11.25 -5.12
CA ILE A 92 -17.86 -10.76 -6.50
C ILE A 92 -19.11 -9.93 -6.80
N GLY A 93 -20.26 -10.24 -6.19
CA GLY A 93 -21.46 -9.40 -6.28
C GLY A 93 -21.24 -8.01 -5.69
N LEU A 94 -20.60 -7.94 -4.51
CA LEU A 94 -20.25 -6.67 -3.86
C LEU A 94 -19.24 -5.85 -4.68
N GLU A 95 -18.17 -6.48 -5.17
CA GLU A 95 -17.17 -5.83 -6.02
C GLU A 95 -17.80 -5.32 -7.34
N ARG A 96 -18.71 -6.09 -7.94
CA ARG A 96 -19.47 -5.68 -9.13
C ARG A 96 -20.26 -4.39 -8.87
N ASP A 97 -21.05 -4.35 -7.79
CA ASP A 97 -21.89 -3.20 -7.49
C ASP A 97 -21.04 -1.95 -7.18
N ARG A 98 -19.90 -2.12 -6.48
CA ARG A 98 -18.90 -1.06 -6.29
C ARG A 98 -18.29 -0.59 -7.60
N CYS A 99 -17.95 -1.50 -8.51
CA CYS A 99 -17.42 -1.15 -9.83
C CYS A 99 -18.41 -0.35 -10.67
N VAL A 100 -19.69 -0.76 -10.69
CA VAL A 100 -20.73 -0.06 -11.47
C VAL A 100 -20.96 1.36 -10.93
N GLN A 101 -20.78 1.60 -9.65
CA GLN A 101 -20.93 2.94 -9.05
C GLN A 101 -19.67 3.80 -9.15
N SER A 102 -18.48 3.20 -9.01
CA SER A 102 -17.20 3.91 -8.88
C SER A 102 -16.26 3.77 -10.08
N TRP A 103 -16.70 3.23 -11.22
CA TRP A 103 -15.84 3.06 -12.42
C TRP A 103 -15.17 4.36 -12.87
N TRP A 104 -15.90 5.48 -12.81
CA TRP A 104 -15.40 6.78 -13.23
C TRP A 104 -14.21 7.24 -12.37
N ALA A 105 -14.25 6.99 -11.05
CA ALA A 105 -13.19 7.36 -10.12
C ALA A 105 -11.90 6.57 -10.40
N ASN A 106 -12.04 5.34 -10.92
CA ASN A 106 -10.91 4.52 -11.33
C ASN A 106 -10.27 5.04 -12.62
N ILE A 107 -11.06 5.40 -13.64
CA ILE A 107 -10.56 5.94 -14.91
C ILE A 107 -9.85 7.29 -14.76
N ILE A 108 -10.31 8.12 -13.81
CA ILE A 108 -9.69 9.40 -13.48
C ILE A 108 -8.51 9.22 -12.50
N TYR A 109 -8.29 8.02 -11.96
CA TYR A 109 -7.23 7.70 -11.00
C TYR A 109 -7.35 8.47 -9.67
N VAL A 110 -8.56 8.59 -9.13
CA VAL A 110 -8.87 9.29 -7.85
C VAL A 110 -9.61 8.40 -6.83
N ASN A 111 -9.82 7.13 -7.16
CA ASN A 111 -10.48 6.12 -6.31
C ASN A 111 -9.78 5.86 -4.96
N ASN A 112 -8.57 6.38 -4.77
CA ASN A 112 -7.82 6.31 -3.52
C ASN A 112 -8.06 7.50 -2.57
N TYR A 113 -8.79 8.52 -3.01
CA TYR A 113 -9.23 9.66 -2.18
C TYR A 113 -10.74 9.83 -2.18
N VAL A 114 -11.41 9.45 -3.27
CA VAL A 114 -12.86 9.52 -3.43
C VAL A 114 -13.45 8.13 -3.36
N ASN A 115 -14.56 7.98 -2.62
CA ASN A 115 -15.29 6.72 -2.47
C ASN A 115 -14.39 5.54 -2.06
N THR A 116 -13.51 5.77 -1.08
CA THR A 116 -12.56 4.75 -0.61
C THR A 116 -13.24 3.54 0.05
N ASP A 117 -14.52 3.67 0.45
CA ASP A 117 -15.38 2.56 0.90
C ASP A 117 -15.92 1.67 -0.23
N MET A 118 -15.93 2.19 -1.45
CA MET A 118 -16.54 1.57 -2.64
C MET A 118 -15.50 1.40 -3.74
N LEU A 119 -14.34 0.84 -3.36
CA LEU A 119 -13.29 0.48 -4.30
C LEU A 119 -13.80 -0.62 -5.24
N CYS A 120 -13.67 -0.38 -6.55
CA CYS A 120 -14.07 -1.36 -7.58
C CYS A 120 -13.21 -2.62 -7.52
N MET A 121 -11.90 -2.47 -7.26
CA MET A 121 -10.99 -3.59 -7.10
C MET A 121 -10.01 -3.30 -5.98
N PHE A 122 -9.70 -4.29 -5.16
CA PHE A 122 -8.72 -4.14 -4.07
C PHE A 122 -7.37 -3.58 -4.54
N GLN A 123 -6.88 -3.95 -5.73
CA GLN A 123 -5.60 -3.45 -6.26
C GLN A 123 -5.69 -2.09 -6.97
N SER A 124 -6.89 -1.56 -7.22
CA SER A 124 -7.08 -0.35 -8.04
C SER A 124 -6.42 0.90 -7.46
N TRP A 125 -6.31 1.00 -6.13
CA TRP A 125 -5.71 2.16 -5.48
C TRP A 125 -4.23 2.35 -5.83
N TYR A 126 -3.50 1.26 -6.06
CA TYR A 126 -2.08 1.30 -6.42
C TYR A 126 -1.90 2.04 -7.74
N ILE A 127 -2.74 1.72 -8.73
CA ILE A 127 -2.67 2.32 -10.07
C ILE A 127 -2.96 3.83 -9.98
N ALA A 128 -3.92 4.22 -9.14
CA ALA A 128 -4.21 5.63 -8.89
C ALA A 128 -3.05 6.36 -8.20
N ALA A 129 -2.52 5.78 -7.13
CA ALA A 129 -1.38 6.34 -6.41
C ALA A 129 -0.14 6.48 -7.30
N ASP A 130 0.19 5.46 -8.11
CA ASP A 130 1.30 5.50 -9.06
C ASP A 130 1.12 6.59 -10.13
N THR A 131 -0.11 6.79 -10.64
CA THR A 131 -0.40 7.83 -11.62
C THR A 131 -0.25 9.23 -11.02
N GLN A 132 -0.69 9.43 -9.79
CA GLN A 132 -0.55 10.69 -9.05
C GLN A 132 0.92 11.00 -8.73
N LEU A 133 1.67 10.01 -8.25
CA LEU A 133 3.10 10.15 -7.97
C LEU A 133 3.90 10.44 -9.25
N PHE A 134 3.54 9.78 -10.35
CA PHE A 134 4.16 10.07 -11.65
C PHE A 134 3.95 11.52 -12.08
N LEU A 135 2.73 12.06 -11.93
CA LEU A 135 2.46 13.46 -12.26
C LEU A 135 3.34 14.40 -11.42
N ILE A 136 3.36 14.20 -10.08
CA ILE A 136 4.17 15.02 -9.17
C ILE A 136 5.65 14.91 -9.52
N SER A 137 6.16 13.69 -9.71
CA SER A 137 7.56 13.44 -10.01
C SER A 137 7.97 13.92 -11.40
N MET A 138 7.07 13.92 -12.39
CA MET A 138 7.32 14.48 -13.71
C MET A 138 7.66 15.98 -13.59
N PHE A 139 6.86 16.75 -12.84
CA PHE A 139 7.15 18.16 -12.57
C PHE A 139 8.41 18.36 -11.74
N LEU A 140 8.63 17.50 -10.75
CA LEU A 140 9.81 17.53 -9.89
C LEU A 140 11.10 17.32 -10.70
N VAL A 141 11.15 16.28 -11.53
CA VAL A 141 12.30 15.95 -12.38
C VAL A 141 12.54 17.03 -13.42
N TYR A 142 11.48 17.57 -14.03
CA TYR A 142 11.60 18.72 -14.92
C TYR A 142 12.22 19.94 -14.23
N THR A 143 11.79 20.22 -12.99
CA THR A 143 12.33 21.32 -12.17
C THR A 143 13.79 21.08 -11.81
N ILE A 144 14.18 19.85 -11.47
CA ILE A 144 15.58 19.45 -11.22
C ILE A 144 16.44 19.71 -12.46
N TRP A 145 15.96 19.36 -13.65
CA TRP A 145 16.72 19.58 -14.88
C TRP A 145 16.83 21.06 -15.23
N ARG A 146 15.73 21.83 -15.13
CA ARG A 146 15.69 23.24 -15.50
C ARG A 146 16.40 24.17 -14.51
N TRP A 147 16.28 23.88 -13.21
CA TRP A 147 16.81 24.65 -12.10
C TRP A 147 17.39 23.72 -11.02
N PRO A 148 18.65 23.26 -11.18
CA PRO A 148 19.20 22.18 -10.37
C PRO A 148 19.27 22.50 -8.87
N THR A 149 19.52 23.75 -8.49
CA THR A 149 19.53 24.14 -7.07
C THR A 149 18.14 24.06 -6.45
N VAL A 150 17.14 24.66 -7.10
CA VAL A 150 15.75 24.68 -6.63
C VAL A 150 15.17 23.28 -6.63
N GLY A 151 15.37 22.51 -7.70
CA GLY A 151 14.85 21.15 -7.81
C GLY A 151 15.46 20.19 -6.78
N LYS A 152 16.75 20.31 -6.44
CA LYS A 152 17.36 19.52 -5.35
C LYS A 152 16.72 19.85 -4.01
N ILE A 153 16.57 21.13 -3.68
CA ILE A 153 15.92 21.56 -2.44
C ILE A 153 14.49 21.01 -2.39
N LEU A 154 13.74 21.17 -3.48
CA LEU A 154 12.37 20.66 -3.58
C LEU A 154 12.30 19.13 -3.42
N LEU A 155 13.23 18.38 -4.01
CA LEU A 155 13.30 16.92 -3.85
C LEU A 155 13.53 16.52 -2.40
N PHE A 156 14.48 17.16 -1.70
CA PHE A 156 14.73 16.88 -0.28
C PHE A 156 13.54 17.27 0.60
N VAL A 157 12.87 18.39 0.32
CA VAL A 157 11.67 18.81 1.04
C VAL A 157 10.54 17.80 0.85
N VAL A 158 10.26 17.40 -0.39
CA VAL A 158 9.21 16.42 -0.69
C VAL A 158 9.52 15.06 -0.07
N LEU A 159 10.79 14.63 -0.08
CA LEU A 159 11.22 13.39 0.57
C LEU A 159 11.04 13.48 2.10
N ALA A 160 11.44 14.58 2.72
CA ALA A 160 11.25 14.79 4.15
C ALA A 160 9.77 14.82 4.53
N LEU A 161 8.92 15.48 3.74
CA LEU A 161 7.46 15.48 3.93
C LEU A 161 6.88 14.08 3.76
N SER A 162 7.34 13.31 2.76
CA SER A 162 6.87 11.94 2.55
C SER A 162 7.19 11.00 3.71
N LEU A 163 8.25 11.28 4.48
CA LEU A 163 8.58 10.57 5.72
C LEU A 163 7.82 11.11 6.93
N ALA A 164 7.72 12.44 7.05
CA ALA A 164 7.12 13.10 8.19
C ALA A 164 5.60 12.88 8.27
N ILE A 165 4.88 12.93 7.14
CA ILE A 165 3.42 12.81 7.14
C ILE A 165 2.96 11.44 7.68
N PRO A 166 3.46 10.28 7.17
CA PRO A 166 3.16 8.98 7.77
C PRO A 166 3.58 8.88 9.22
N PHE A 167 4.77 9.40 9.57
CA PHE A 167 5.25 9.37 10.94
C PHE A 167 4.30 10.09 11.91
N VAL A 168 3.92 11.33 11.58
CA VAL A 168 3.01 12.15 12.40
C VAL A 168 1.62 11.53 12.48
N ILE A 169 1.07 11.06 11.35
CA ILE A 169 -0.26 10.44 11.33
C ILE A 169 -0.28 9.16 12.19
N THR A 170 0.76 8.33 12.11
CA THR A 170 0.90 7.13 12.94
C THR A 170 1.00 7.47 14.43
N LEU A 171 1.75 8.50 14.80
CA LEU A 171 1.87 8.93 16.20
C LEU A 171 0.55 9.46 16.78
N ILE A 172 -0.16 10.31 16.03
CA ILE A 172 -1.41 10.92 16.50
C ILE A 172 -2.52 9.89 16.57
N SER A 173 -2.62 9.05 15.54
CA SER A 173 -3.77 8.18 15.35
C SER A 173 -3.57 6.78 15.94
N ARG A 174 -2.42 6.51 16.59
CA ARG A 174 -2.02 5.21 17.15
C ARG A 174 -2.33 4.05 16.20
N LEU A 175 -1.94 4.22 14.93
CA LEU A 175 -2.20 3.21 13.92
C LEU A 175 -1.36 1.97 14.14
N ASP A 176 -1.94 0.80 13.88
CA ASP A 176 -1.18 -0.45 13.82
C ASP A 176 -0.08 -0.35 12.75
N PRO A 177 1.17 -0.77 13.03
CA PRO A 177 2.27 -0.63 12.09
C PRO A 177 2.15 -1.55 10.86
N LEU A 178 1.20 -2.50 10.87
CA LEU A 178 0.98 -3.47 9.81
C LEU A 178 -0.53 -3.67 9.59
N LEU A 179 -0.95 -3.88 8.34
CA LEU A 179 -2.30 -4.34 8.04
C LEU A 179 -2.48 -5.75 8.63
N MET A 180 -3.07 -5.85 9.82
CA MET A 180 -3.39 -7.15 10.43
C MET A 180 -4.63 -7.72 9.75
N MET A 181 -4.45 -8.78 8.95
CA MET A 181 -5.54 -9.51 8.30
C MET A 181 -6.21 -10.44 9.33
N PHE A 182 -7.31 -9.99 9.95
CA PHE A 182 -8.18 -10.86 10.75
C PHE A 182 -9.32 -11.45 9.88
N LYS A 183 -10.10 -12.39 10.43
CA LYS A 183 -11.09 -13.16 9.65
C LYS A 183 -12.32 -12.36 9.19
N ALA A 184 -12.66 -11.24 9.82
CA ALA A 184 -13.77 -10.38 9.39
C ALA A 184 -13.35 -9.48 8.20
N GLU A 185 -12.07 -9.16 8.13
CA GLU A 185 -11.39 -8.37 7.13
C GLU A 185 -11.10 -9.20 5.88
N LEU A 186 -11.05 -10.52 6.05
CA LEU A 186 -11.07 -11.45 4.94
C LEU A 186 -12.39 -11.45 4.20
N GLU A 187 -13.52 -10.92 4.72
CA GLU A 187 -14.79 -10.76 3.98
C GLU A 187 -14.86 -9.46 3.19
N ASP A 188 -14.36 -8.35 3.74
CA ASP A 188 -14.27 -7.08 3.02
C ASP A 188 -13.08 -6.24 3.48
N ILE A 189 -11.98 -6.34 2.74
CA ILE A 189 -10.74 -5.61 3.06
C ILE A 189 -10.93 -4.10 2.83
N SER A 190 -11.83 -3.72 1.91
CA SER A 190 -12.01 -2.33 1.50
C SER A 190 -12.73 -1.46 2.53
N SER A 191 -13.58 -2.06 3.38
CA SER A 191 -14.25 -1.36 4.50
C SER A 191 -13.41 -1.25 5.76
N ASN A 192 -12.23 -1.88 5.80
CA ASN A 192 -11.34 -1.78 6.95
C ASN A 192 -10.87 -0.33 7.15
N ALA A 193 -11.05 0.19 8.37
CA ALA A 193 -10.73 1.58 8.71
C ALA A 193 -9.25 1.94 8.48
N PHE A 194 -8.32 1.02 8.73
CA PHE A 194 -6.90 1.22 8.45
C PHE A 194 -6.64 1.26 6.94
N PHE A 195 -7.26 0.34 6.19
CA PHE A 195 -7.08 0.26 4.74
C PHE A 195 -7.58 1.55 4.06
N LYS A 196 -8.80 1.96 4.38
CA LYS A 196 -9.46 3.16 3.84
C LYS A 196 -8.74 4.46 4.22
N ASN A 197 -8.41 4.63 5.51
CA ASN A 197 -7.97 5.93 6.00
C ASN A 197 -6.47 6.16 5.86
N SER A 198 -5.69 5.09 5.70
CA SER A 198 -4.22 5.19 5.78
C SER A 198 -3.50 4.39 4.71
N TYR A 199 -3.88 3.14 4.43
CA TYR A 199 -3.12 2.32 3.48
C TYR A 199 -3.28 2.76 2.02
N VAL A 200 -4.50 3.11 1.62
CA VAL A 200 -4.88 3.43 0.24
C VAL A 200 -4.39 4.82 -0.20
N LYS A 201 -4.13 5.72 0.75
CA LYS A 201 -3.81 7.12 0.47
C LYS A 201 -2.37 7.29 -0.02
N THR A 202 -2.19 7.98 -1.15
CA THR A 202 -0.88 8.16 -1.81
C THR A 202 0.18 8.77 -0.91
N HIS A 203 -0.18 9.79 -0.12
CA HIS A 203 0.78 10.49 0.74
C HIS A 203 1.35 9.57 1.83
N MET A 204 0.65 8.50 2.21
CA MET A 204 1.10 7.53 3.19
C MET A 204 2.16 6.57 2.66
N ARG A 205 2.26 6.42 1.33
CA ARG A 205 3.15 5.45 0.67
C ARG A 205 4.06 6.08 -0.39
N SER A 206 4.24 7.39 -0.33
CA SER A 206 4.97 8.16 -1.34
C SER A 206 6.50 8.09 -1.21
N THR A 207 7.01 7.78 0.00
CA THR A 207 8.45 7.69 0.31
C THR A 207 9.27 6.82 -0.64
N PRO A 208 8.93 5.51 -0.85
CA PRO A 208 9.72 4.65 -1.73
C PRO A 208 9.80 5.20 -3.16
N TYR A 209 8.73 5.84 -3.64
CA TYR A 209 8.70 6.45 -4.98
C TYR A 209 9.72 7.58 -5.10
N PHE A 210 9.74 8.51 -4.14
CA PHE A 210 10.69 9.63 -4.16
C PHE A 210 12.13 9.18 -3.90
N LEU A 211 12.35 8.11 -3.13
CA LEU A 211 13.66 7.45 -3.05
C LEU A 211 14.10 6.91 -4.41
N GLY A 212 13.19 6.29 -5.16
CA GLY A 212 13.42 5.90 -6.55
C GLY A 212 13.84 7.07 -7.43
N VAL A 213 13.12 8.20 -7.34
CA VAL A 213 13.43 9.43 -8.10
C VAL A 213 14.84 9.95 -7.75
N LEU A 214 15.18 10.00 -6.46
CA LEU A 214 16.51 10.38 -5.97
C LEU A 214 17.60 9.45 -6.52
N LEU A 215 17.39 8.13 -6.45
CA LEU A 215 18.31 7.14 -6.99
C LEU A 215 18.53 7.31 -8.51
N GLY A 216 17.45 7.55 -9.25
CA GLY A 216 17.50 7.80 -10.70
C GLY A 216 18.31 9.05 -11.04
N TYR A 217 18.14 10.12 -10.24
CA TYR A 217 18.91 11.36 -10.39
C TYR A 217 20.39 11.18 -10.05
N LEU A 218 20.72 10.49 -8.95
CA LEU A 218 22.11 10.23 -8.55
C LEU A 218 22.84 9.41 -9.60
N ILE A 219 22.23 8.30 -10.07
CA ILE A 219 22.82 7.45 -11.12
C ILE A 219 23.02 8.24 -12.41
N HIS A 220 22.05 9.08 -12.78
CA HIS A 220 22.18 9.93 -13.96
C HIS A 220 23.38 10.90 -13.86
N ARG A 221 23.56 11.56 -12.71
CA ARG A 221 24.69 12.47 -12.46
C ARG A 221 26.04 11.76 -12.43
N LEU A 222 26.08 10.56 -11.84
CA LEU A 222 27.29 9.74 -11.82
C LEU A 222 27.74 9.36 -13.24
N GLN A 223 26.80 8.98 -14.10
CA GLN A 223 27.10 8.63 -15.50
C GLN A 223 27.55 9.82 -16.34
N GLN A 224 27.03 11.03 -16.08
CA GLN A 224 27.50 12.25 -16.75
C GLN A 224 28.89 12.70 -16.31
N SER A 225 29.33 12.34 -15.10
CA SER A 225 30.55 12.90 -14.49
C SER A 225 31.86 12.20 -14.92
N ASP A 226 31.80 11.28 -15.89
CA ASP A 226 32.91 10.47 -16.45
C ASP A 226 33.80 9.73 -15.42
N LYS A 227 33.45 9.79 -14.14
CA LYS A 227 34.01 8.95 -13.09
C LYS A 227 33.47 7.56 -13.31
N LYS A 228 34.33 6.65 -13.81
CA LYS A 228 34.04 5.21 -13.88
C LYS A 228 33.62 4.73 -12.48
N VAL A 229 32.33 4.65 -12.23
CA VAL A 229 31.81 3.99 -11.03
C VAL A 229 32.26 2.53 -11.14
N PRO A 230 33.02 1.99 -10.18
CA PRO A 230 33.45 0.61 -10.27
C PRO A 230 32.20 -0.27 -10.34
N LYS A 231 32.08 -1.07 -11.41
CA LYS A 231 30.91 -1.95 -11.65
C LYS A 231 30.62 -2.88 -10.47
N LYS A 232 31.61 -3.12 -9.60
CA LYS A 232 31.45 -3.80 -8.30
C LYS A 232 30.53 -3.04 -7.34
N LEU A 233 30.73 -1.74 -7.13
CA LEU A 233 29.93 -0.94 -6.18
C LEU A 233 28.45 -0.89 -6.59
N LEU A 234 28.19 -0.73 -7.89
CA LEU A 234 26.81 -0.65 -8.41
C LEU A 234 26.11 -2.02 -8.33
N LYS A 235 26.86 -3.11 -8.54
CA LYS A 235 26.34 -4.47 -8.39
C LYS A 235 26.13 -4.82 -6.91
N GLU A 236 27.00 -4.35 -6.02
CA GLU A 236 26.89 -4.54 -4.57
C GLU A 236 25.74 -3.74 -3.97
N GLU A 237 25.51 -2.49 -4.38
CA GLU A 237 24.37 -1.70 -3.89
C GLU A 237 23.03 -2.16 -4.46
N VAL A 238 22.97 -2.53 -5.74
CA VAL A 238 21.74 -3.12 -6.31
C VAL A 238 21.49 -4.49 -5.68
N SER A 239 22.54 -5.29 -5.48
CA SER A 239 22.42 -6.56 -4.75
C SER A 239 22.07 -6.35 -3.28
N SER A 240 22.52 -5.28 -2.63
CA SER A 240 22.18 -4.98 -1.23
C SER A 240 20.76 -4.44 -1.11
N LEU A 241 20.25 -3.66 -2.07
CA LEU A 241 18.84 -3.26 -2.15
C LEU A 241 17.94 -4.47 -2.43
N LEU A 242 18.34 -5.36 -3.35
CA LEU A 242 17.63 -6.60 -3.64
C LEU A 242 17.71 -7.57 -2.46
N LEU A 243 18.84 -7.64 -1.75
CA LEU A 243 18.98 -8.43 -0.54
C LEU A 243 18.30 -7.78 0.66
N TYR A 244 18.14 -6.46 0.71
CA TYR A 244 17.41 -5.75 1.75
C TYR A 244 15.90 -5.89 1.53
N THR A 245 15.43 -5.81 0.30
CA THR A 245 14.04 -6.15 -0.05
C THR A 245 13.79 -7.64 0.19
N HIS A 246 14.69 -8.54 -0.21
CA HIS A 246 14.60 -9.95 0.15
C HIS A 246 14.64 -10.15 1.68
N ARG A 247 15.55 -9.51 2.41
CA ARG A 247 15.67 -9.65 3.87
C ARG A 247 14.50 -9.00 4.61
N THR A 248 13.89 -7.93 4.12
CA THR A 248 12.66 -7.38 4.72
C THR A 248 11.43 -8.22 4.37
N VAL A 249 11.39 -8.81 3.16
CA VAL A 249 10.37 -9.77 2.71
C VAL A 249 10.46 -11.12 3.45
N TYR A 250 11.65 -11.57 3.84
CA TYR A 250 11.87 -12.88 4.47
C TYR A 250 12.28 -12.81 5.96
N SER A 251 12.64 -11.64 6.47
CA SER A 251 12.90 -11.38 7.88
C SER A 251 12.31 -10.02 8.26
N SER A 252 11.05 -10.02 8.68
CA SER A 252 10.49 -8.94 9.47
C SER A 252 10.63 -9.29 10.96
N PRO A 253 11.76 -8.95 11.63
CA PRO A 253 11.85 -9.03 13.09
C PRO A 253 10.96 -7.97 13.79
N MET A 254 10.31 -7.09 13.02
CA MET A 254 9.28 -6.17 13.53
C MET A 254 8.03 -6.92 14.01
N ALA A 255 7.71 -8.08 13.41
CA ALA A 255 6.62 -8.92 13.92
C ALA A 255 7.00 -9.59 15.25
N SER A 256 8.28 -9.92 15.46
CA SER A 256 8.74 -10.46 16.74
C SER A 256 8.85 -9.38 17.82
N LEU A 257 9.35 -8.18 17.53
CA LEU A 257 9.51 -7.12 18.56
C LEU A 257 8.19 -6.63 19.17
N VAL A 258 7.11 -6.52 18.38
CA VAL A 258 5.78 -6.17 18.90
C VAL A 258 5.15 -7.33 19.69
N LEU A 259 5.45 -8.58 19.32
CA LEU A 259 4.95 -9.75 20.04
C LEU A 259 5.74 -10.04 21.34
N THR A 260 7.03 -9.68 21.41
CA THR A 260 7.81 -9.82 22.65
C THR A 260 7.26 -8.91 23.75
N ASP A 261 6.80 -7.71 23.40
CA ASP A 261 6.22 -6.75 24.35
C ASP A 261 4.88 -7.25 24.93
N SER A 262 4.06 -7.91 24.11
CA SER A 262 2.82 -8.56 24.58
C SER A 262 3.06 -9.79 25.47
N SER A 263 4.22 -10.44 25.34
CA SER A 263 4.58 -11.62 26.16
C SER A 263 5.15 -11.26 27.53
N GLN A 264 5.80 -10.10 27.67
CA GLN A 264 6.28 -9.61 28.97
C GLN A 264 5.16 -9.08 29.86
N LEU A 265 4.08 -8.53 29.28
CA LEU A 265 2.88 -8.15 30.03
C LEU A 265 2.06 -9.34 30.57
N THR A 266 2.33 -10.57 30.11
CA THR A 266 1.63 -11.78 30.57
C THR A 266 2.39 -12.62 31.59
N SER A 267 3.68 -12.38 31.85
CA SER A 267 4.46 -13.21 32.79
C SER A 267 4.71 -12.58 34.16
N ASP A 268 4.75 -11.25 34.29
CA ASP A 268 5.04 -10.59 35.56
C ASP A 268 3.89 -9.66 35.97
N GLY A 269 3.06 -10.09 36.92
CA GLY A 269 2.08 -9.20 37.57
C GLY A 269 0.70 -9.78 37.86
N PHE A 270 0.55 -11.08 38.10
CA PHE A 270 -0.65 -11.64 38.75
C PHE A 270 -0.47 -11.74 40.27
N GLU A 271 0.07 -10.71 40.90
CA GLU A 271 0.05 -10.60 42.37
C GLU A 271 0.24 -9.13 42.78
N LYS A 272 -0.85 -8.54 43.32
CA LYS A 272 -0.97 -7.25 44.04
C LYS A 272 -1.67 -6.08 43.30
N LEU A 273 -2.97 -5.92 43.62
CA LEU A 273 -3.77 -4.68 43.84
C LEU A 273 -3.99 -3.69 42.67
N PRO A 274 -4.99 -2.79 42.73
CA PRO A 274 -6.37 -2.88 43.24
C PRO A 274 -7.43 -2.50 42.17
N GLU A 275 -8.68 -2.73 42.55
CA GLU A 275 -9.94 -2.42 41.87
C GLU A 275 -10.14 -0.89 41.65
N GLN A 276 -9.77 -0.37 40.47
CA GLN A 276 -10.19 0.91 39.88
C GLN A 276 -9.47 1.02 38.53
N ILE A 277 -10.12 0.80 37.38
CA ILE A 277 -10.72 1.87 36.58
C ILE A 277 -11.73 1.19 35.64
N MET A 278 -13.00 1.38 35.99
CA MET A 278 -14.17 1.13 35.16
C MET A 278 -14.42 2.40 34.33
N TYR A 279 -14.47 2.29 32.99
CA TYR A 279 -15.07 3.31 32.13
C TYR A 279 -15.69 2.64 30.87
N PRO A 280 -16.74 3.25 30.29
CA PRO A 280 -18.01 2.58 30.16
C PRO A 280 -18.56 2.69 28.74
N TYR A 281 -18.72 1.58 28.03
CA TYR A 281 -19.67 1.48 26.92
C TYR A 281 -20.25 0.07 26.92
N ALA A 282 -21.12 -0.18 27.88
CA ALA A 282 -22.04 -1.31 27.85
C ALA A 282 -23.22 -0.93 26.95
N VAL A 283 -23.38 -1.65 25.84
CA VAL A 283 -24.67 -1.77 25.14
C VAL A 283 -25.31 -3.07 25.65
N PRO A 284 -26.53 -3.04 26.21
CA PRO A 284 -27.09 -4.18 26.93
C PRO A 284 -27.51 -5.31 25.97
N TYR A 285 -26.91 -6.48 26.15
CA TYR A 285 -27.47 -7.76 25.70
C TYR A 285 -28.32 -8.31 26.84
N ASP A 286 -29.63 -8.07 26.79
CA ASP A 286 -30.58 -8.75 27.67
C ASP A 286 -31.81 -9.13 26.85
N LEU A 287 -31.88 -10.41 26.44
CA LEU A 287 -33.08 -11.25 26.25
C LEU A 287 -32.71 -12.51 25.45
N GLN A 288 -31.91 -13.39 26.06
CA GLN A 288 -31.88 -14.79 25.65
C GLN A 288 -31.81 -15.71 26.88
N LYS A 289 -32.87 -15.65 27.69
CA LYS A 289 -33.27 -16.75 28.57
C LYS A 289 -34.78 -16.82 28.58
N HIS A 290 -35.34 -17.56 27.63
CA HIS A 290 -36.54 -18.35 27.90
C HIS A 290 -36.71 -19.45 26.85
N VAL A 291 -36.70 -20.69 27.35
CA VAL A 291 -37.35 -21.88 26.78
C VAL A 291 -36.63 -22.56 25.60
N PHE A 292 -35.56 -23.30 25.92
CA PHE A 292 -35.46 -24.68 25.41
C PHE A 292 -36.23 -25.56 26.40
N GLY A 293 -37.34 -26.16 25.94
CA GLY A 293 -38.15 -27.08 26.72
C GLY A 293 -39.04 -27.92 25.81
N SER A 294 -38.76 -29.22 25.81
CA SER A 294 -39.67 -30.34 25.51
C SER A 294 -39.84 -30.80 24.06
N CYS A 295 -39.17 -31.92 23.77
CA CYS A 295 -39.67 -32.98 22.89
C CYS A 295 -40.98 -33.56 23.42
N HIS A 296 -42.01 -33.75 22.58
CA HIS A 296 -42.81 -34.99 22.48
C HIS A 296 -43.89 -34.88 21.38
N PHE A 297 -44.07 -36.03 20.69
CA PHE A 297 -45.07 -36.42 19.67
C PHE A 297 -44.92 -35.87 18.25
#